data_AF-A0A494URD5-F1
#
_entry.id   AF-A0A494URD5-F1
#
_cell.length_a   1.000
_cell.length_b   1.000
_cell.length_c   1.000
_cell.angle_alpha   90.00
_cell.angle_beta   90.00
_cell.angle_gamma   90.00
#
_symmetry.space_group_name_H-M   'P 1'
#
loop_
_entity.id
_entity.type
_entity.pdbx_description
1 polymer ?
#
loop_
_entity_poly.entity_id
_entity_poly.type
_entity_poly.pdbx_seq_one_letter_code
_entity_poly.pdbx_strand_id
1 'polypeptide(L)'
;MNHLDVVRLLGFDAPARPEDEYGRVVPADFELLVQATPAGVFAGSVLLERPGALPVRSLEEFTRPTSMRIGDMELSLRSRDQRLWLPLHPEPGGMVPWGRSATDGVLLWDTTADDTADWTTVVTDDDFQLWLDLPFSTPEFVGRALLERPEGLPAFETIEEYEAGSFWKVADDMRATATVLSNPDIGAVEELVARIRNIGVPGIRQYARELVDKAAENTKKPDLVFPEDYLTVMREFPGGVIAGMRVFPVTEAAWLTEDPVFLQWGELEGKAFGWLALTSDPQE
;
A
#
# COMPACT_ATOMS: atom_id res chain seq x y z
N MET A 1 -2.21 13.82 5.81
CA MET A 1 -1.42 14.93 5.20
C MET A 1 -2.13 15.34 3.91
N ASN A 2 -2.20 16.63 3.54
CA ASN A 2 -2.95 17.05 2.32
C ASN A 2 -2.02 17.39 1.13
N HIS A 3 -2.61 17.61 -0.05
CA HIS A 3 -1.87 17.96 -1.28
C HIS A 3 -1.00 19.22 -1.18
N LEU A 4 -1.43 20.25 -0.44
CA LEU A 4 -0.65 21.47 -0.25
C LEU A 4 0.62 21.20 0.54
N ASP A 5 0.55 20.31 1.53
CA ASP A 5 1.72 19.90 2.32
C ASP A 5 2.73 19.19 1.42
N VAL A 6 2.28 18.27 0.56
CA VAL A 6 3.12 17.56 -0.42
C VAL A 6 3.79 18.55 -1.39
N VAL A 7 3.01 19.44 -1.99
CA VAL A 7 3.53 20.44 -2.94
C VAL A 7 4.58 21.34 -2.30
N ARG A 8 4.36 21.75 -1.04
CA ARG A 8 5.33 22.52 -0.25
C ARG A 8 6.60 21.72 0.07
N LEU A 9 6.47 20.45 0.46
CA LEU A 9 7.62 19.56 0.73
C LEU A 9 8.52 19.42 -0.50
N LEU A 10 7.94 19.54 -1.70
CA LEU A 10 8.64 19.48 -2.97
C LEU A 10 9.16 20.84 -3.47
N GLY A 11 8.78 21.94 -2.82
CA GLY A 11 9.17 23.29 -3.22
C GLY A 11 8.46 23.79 -4.49
N PHE A 12 7.31 23.23 -4.84
CA PHE A 12 6.48 23.69 -5.97
C PHE A 12 5.38 24.65 -5.50
N ASP A 13 4.79 25.39 -6.45
CA ASP A 13 3.65 26.26 -6.20
C ASP A 13 2.32 25.48 -6.33
N ALA A 14 1.42 25.67 -5.37
CA ALA A 14 0.12 25.02 -5.40
C ALA A 14 -0.82 25.71 -6.41
N PRO A 15 -1.51 24.96 -7.28
CA PRO A 15 -2.49 25.52 -8.19
C PRO A 15 -3.72 26.02 -7.43
N ALA A 16 -4.39 27.03 -7.99
CA ALA A 16 -5.66 27.51 -7.45
C ALA A 16 -6.72 26.41 -7.55
N ARG A 17 -7.50 26.21 -6.48
CA ARG A 17 -8.61 25.27 -6.47
C ARG A 17 -9.71 25.77 -7.41
N PRO A 18 -10.22 24.96 -8.36
CA PRO A 18 -11.32 25.38 -9.21
C PRO A 18 -12.59 25.62 -8.37
N GLU A 19 -13.38 26.65 -8.73
CA GLU A 19 -14.62 27.02 -8.03
C GLU A 19 -15.79 26.05 -8.31
N ASP A 20 -15.69 25.20 -9.34
CA ASP A 20 -16.74 24.25 -9.71
C ASP A 20 -16.56 22.87 -9.02
N GLU A 21 -17.59 22.46 -8.28
CA GLU A 21 -17.64 21.21 -7.48
C GLU A 21 -18.33 20.02 -8.17
N TYR A 22 -18.80 20.15 -9.41
CA TYR A 22 -19.65 19.11 -10.00
C TYR A 22 -18.90 17.91 -10.59
N GLY A 23 -19.33 16.71 -10.19
CA GLY A 23 -19.11 15.44 -10.89
C GLY A 23 -17.64 15.01 -11.01
N ARG A 24 -16.88 15.06 -9.89
CA ARG A 24 -15.49 14.59 -9.86
C ARG A 24 -15.45 13.08 -10.17
N VAL A 25 -14.60 12.71 -11.11
CA VAL A 25 -14.40 11.32 -11.53
C VAL A 25 -13.30 10.64 -10.72
N VAL A 26 -12.36 11.44 -10.22
CA VAL A 26 -11.23 11.03 -9.38
C VAL A 26 -11.09 12.05 -8.23
N PRO A 27 -10.33 11.72 -7.16
CA PRO A 27 -10.11 12.64 -6.05
C PRO A 27 -9.57 13.99 -6.51
N ALA A 28 -10.16 15.10 -6.04
CA ALA A 28 -9.78 16.44 -6.48
C ALA A 28 -8.35 16.82 -6.03
N ASP A 29 -7.91 16.30 -4.89
CA ASP A 29 -6.56 16.52 -4.35
C ASP A 29 -5.48 15.81 -5.18
N PHE A 30 -5.80 14.67 -5.80
CA PHE A 30 -4.96 14.03 -6.81
C PHE A 30 -4.79 14.90 -8.06
N GLU A 31 -5.88 15.45 -8.62
CA GLU A 31 -5.80 16.32 -9.80
C GLU A 31 -4.93 17.55 -9.53
N LEU A 32 -5.12 18.17 -8.35
CA LEU A 32 -4.32 19.32 -7.91
C LEU A 32 -2.84 18.94 -7.74
N LEU A 33 -2.54 17.76 -7.20
CA LEU A 33 -1.18 17.27 -7.06
C LEU A 33 -0.50 17.03 -8.42
N VAL A 34 -1.19 16.38 -9.36
CA VAL A 34 -0.67 16.14 -10.72
C VAL A 34 -0.47 17.45 -11.47
N GLN A 35 -1.38 18.42 -11.29
CA GLN A 35 -1.25 19.74 -11.90
C GLN A 35 -0.10 20.56 -11.32
N ALA A 36 0.19 20.43 -10.02
CA ALA A 36 1.25 21.16 -9.33
C ALA A 36 2.66 20.66 -9.65
N THR A 37 2.80 19.42 -10.11
CA THR A 37 4.09 18.72 -10.20
C THR A 37 4.43 18.34 -11.64
N PRO A 38 5.69 18.42 -12.07
CA PRO A 38 6.12 17.87 -13.36
C PRO A 38 6.11 16.33 -13.33
N ALA A 39 6.18 15.70 -14.51
CA ALA A 39 6.19 14.24 -14.60
C ALA A 39 7.49 13.70 -14.01
N GLY A 40 7.39 12.71 -13.13
CA GLY A 40 8.55 12.23 -12.40
C GLY A 40 8.20 11.36 -11.20
N VAL A 41 9.25 10.97 -10.49
CA VAL A 41 9.23 10.03 -9.39
C VAL A 41 9.41 10.78 -8.07
N PHE A 42 8.52 10.52 -7.11
CA PHE A 42 8.55 11.07 -5.77
C PHE A 42 9.32 10.12 -4.85
N ALA A 43 10.29 10.66 -4.10
CA ALA A 43 11.13 9.91 -3.15
C ALA A 43 11.78 8.64 -3.75
N GLY A 44 12.07 8.62 -5.06
CA GLY A 44 12.56 7.44 -5.77
C GLY A 44 11.62 6.22 -5.70
N SER A 45 10.35 6.42 -5.35
CA SER A 45 9.44 5.36 -4.88
C SER A 45 8.04 5.39 -5.48
N VAL A 46 7.53 6.57 -5.87
CA VAL A 46 6.14 6.71 -6.34
C VAL A 46 6.11 7.46 -7.67
N LEU A 47 5.41 6.89 -8.66
CA LEU A 47 5.09 7.53 -9.93
C LEU A 47 3.58 7.72 -10.00
N LEU A 48 3.14 8.96 -10.31
CA LEU A 48 1.72 9.26 -10.50
C LEU A 48 1.32 9.00 -11.95
N GLU A 49 0.21 8.29 -12.16
CA GLU A 49 -0.40 8.21 -13.49
C GLU A 49 -0.91 9.59 -13.90
N ARG A 50 -0.59 9.97 -15.13
CA ARG A 50 -0.93 11.30 -15.64
C ARG A 50 -2.07 11.22 -16.63
N PRO A 51 -3.25 11.80 -16.31
CA PRO A 51 -4.32 11.88 -17.27
C PRO A 51 -3.90 12.72 -18.47
N GLY A 52 -4.33 12.32 -19.67
CA GLY A 52 -4.08 13.09 -20.90
C GLY A 52 -4.76 14.46 -20.92
N ALA A 53 -5.79 14.66 -20.08
CA ALA A 53 -6.46 15.93 -19.88
C ALA A 53 -6.98 16.07 -18.44
N LEU A 54 -6.91 17.29 -17.90
CA LEU A 54 -7.51 17.66 -16.62
C LEU A 54 -8.65 18.68 -16.83
N PRO A 55 -9.74 18.60 -16.05
CA PRO A 55 -10.05 17.54 -15.09
C PRO A 55 -10.41 16.22 -15.79
N VAL A 56 -10.24 15.10 -15.09
CA VAL A 56 -10.54 13.74 -15.57
C VAL A 56 -12.04 13.64 -15.85
N ARG A 57 -12.39 13.13 -17.04
CA ARG A 57 -13.78 13.06 -17.53
C ARG A 57 -14.38 11.66 -17.49
N SER A 58 -13.55 10.62 -17.47
CA SER A 58 -14.00 9.24 -17.29
C SER A 58 -12.89 8.38 -16.69
N LEU A 59 -13.27 7.40 -15.86
CA LEU A 59 -12.35 6.40 -15.36
C LEU A 59 -11.78 5.54 -16.49
N GLU A 60 -12.61 5.20 -17.49
CA GLU A 60 -12.18 4.42 -18.65
C GLU A 60 -11.03 5.09 -19.42
N GLU A 61 -11.11 6.40 -19.67
CA GLU A 61 -10.03 7.14 -20.33
C GLU A 61 -8.79 7.26 -19.42
N PHE A 62 -9.01 7.47 -18.12
CA PHE A 62 -7.95 7.57 -17.13
C PHE A 62 -7.15 6.26 -17.00
N THR A 63 -7.82 5.11 -16.98
CA THR A 63 -7.18 3.79 -16.81
C THR A 63 -6.77 3.14 -18.13
N ARG A 64 -7.07 3.76 -19.28
CA ARG A 64 -6.66 3.22 -20.59
C ARG A 64 -5.15 2.93 -20.67
N PRO A 65 -4.24 3.80 -20.18
CA PRO A 65 -2.80 3.52 -20.19
C PRO A 65 -2.41 2.31 -19.33
N THR A 66 -3.16 2.04 -18.25
CA THR A 66 -2.88 0.97 -17.28
C THR A 66 -3.68 -0.31 -17.56
N SER A 67 -4.50 -0.35 -18.61
CA SER A 67 -5.36 -1.49 -18.97
C SER A 67 -4.62 -2.82 -19.16
N MET A 68 -3.42 -2.80 -19.77
CA MET A 68 -2.59 -4.01 -19.90
C MET A 68 -2.15 -4.53 -18.53
N ARG A 69 -1.73 -3.65 -17.62
CA ARG A 69 -1.32 -4.02 -16.26
C ARG A 69 -2.49 -4.57 -15.46
N ILE A 70 -3.70 -4.02 -15.64
CA ILE A 70 -4.94 -4.58 -15.08
C ILE A 70 -5.17 -6.01 -15.60
N GLY A 71 -5.03 -6.24 -16.89
CA GLY A 71 -5.14 -7.58 -17.47
C GLY A 71 -4.14 -8.58 -16.88
N ASP A 72 -2.89 -8.15 -16.68
CA ASP A 72 -1.85 -8.96 -16.03
C ASP A 72 -2.22 -9.29 -14.57
N MET A 73 -2.72 -8.31 -13.81
CA MET A 73 -3.23 -8.51 -12.44
C MET A 73 -4.32 -9.57 -12.43
N GLU A 74 -5.34 -9.44 -13.26
CA GLU A 74 -6.44 -10.41 -13.32
C GLU A 74 -5.97 -11.81 -13.68
N LEU A 75 -5.07 -11.95 -14.67
CA LEU A 75 -4.52 -13.23 -15.06
C LEU A 75 -3.72 -13.87 -13.92
N SER A 76 -2.91 -13.07 -13.24
CA SER A 76 -2.11 -13.47 -12.08
C SER A 76 -3.00 -13.99 -10.95
N LEU A 77 -4.03 -13.23 -10.57
CA LEU A 77 -5.01 -13.59 -9.55
C LEU A 77 -5.77 -14.88 -9.92
N ARG A 78 -6.29 -14.96 -11.15
CA ARG A 78 -7.02 -16.16 -11.65
C ARG A 78 -6.15 -17.41 -11.64
N SER A 79 -4.88 -17.31 -12.07
CA SER A 79 -3.98 -18.46 -12.12
C SER A 79 -3.66 -19.07 -10.77
N ARG A 80 -3.83 -18.31 -9.68
CA ARG A 80 -3.60 -18.72 -8.30
C ARG A 80 -4.89 -18.93 -7.51
N ASP A 81 -6.05 -18.80 -8.15
CA ASP A 81 -7.37 -18.78 -7.50
C ASP A 81 -7.45 -17.78 -6.33
N GLN A 82 -6.71 -16.67 -6.45
CA GLN A 82 -6.66 -15.63 -5.44
C GLN A 82 -7.81 -14.64 -5.64
N ARG A 83 -8.63 -14.45 -4.61
CA ARG A 83 -9.71 -13.45 -4.59
C ARG A 83 -9.32 -12.26 -3.75
N LEU A 84 -9.59 -11.07 -4.28
CA LEU A 84 -9.48 -9.80 -3.55
C LEU A 84 -10.83 -9.42 -2.93
N TRP A 85 -10.80 -8.51 -1.97
CA TRP A 85 -12.02 -7.99 -1.33
C TRP A 85 -12.83 -7.07 -2.26
N LEU A 86 -12.18 -6.52 -3.30
CA LEU A 86 -12.80 -5.71 -4.34
C LEU A 86 -12.36 -6.21 -5.72
N PRO A 87 -13.21 -6.05 -6.75
CA PRO A 87 -12.80 -6.31 -8.11
C PRO A 87 -11.84 -5.23 -8.61
N LEU A 88 -11.26 -5.43 -9.79
CA LEU A 88 -10.46 -4.41 -10.48
C LEU A 88 -11.35 -3.66 -11.47
N HIS A 89 -11.14 -2.35 -11.65
CA HIS A 89 -11.77 -1.59 -12.74
C HIS A 89 -11.46 -2.28 -14.09
N PRO A 90 -12.43 -2.48 -15.01
CA PRO A 90 -13.69 -1.75 -15.16
C PRO A 90 -14.90 -2.34 -14.45
N GLU A 91 -14.76 -3.39 -13.65
CA GLU A 91 -15.89 -3.93 -12.89
C GLU A 91 -16.47 -2.85 -11.95
N PRO A 92 -17.81 -2.77 -11.79
CA PRO A 92 -18.45 -1.80 -10.92
C PRO A 92 -17.94 -1.87 -9.48
N GLY A 93 -17.59 -0.72 -8.89
CA GLY A 93 -16.98 -0.65 -7.55
C GLY A 93 -15.55 -1.23 -7.51
N GLY A 94 -14.91 -1.35 -8.67
CA GLY A 94 -13.56 -1.89 -8.77
C GLY A 94 -12.47 -0.89 -8.41
N MET A 95 -11.35 -1.42 -7.94
CA MET A 95 -10.16 -0.63 -7.63
C MET A 95 -9.58 0.00 -8.90
N VAL A 96 -9.19 1.27 -8.80
CA VAL A 96 -8.74 2.09 -9.94
C VAL A 96 -7.26 2.42 -9.80
N PRO A 97 -6.38 2.02 -10.74
CA PRO A 97 -4.96 2.37 -10.66
C PRO A 97 -4.75 3.87 -10.86
N TRP A 98 -3.97 4.49 -9.98
CA TRP A 98 -3.62 5.92 -10.03
C TRP A 98 -2.12 6.17 -10.05
N GLY A 99 -1.29 5.15 -9.81
CA GLY A 99 0.15 5.28 -9.75
C GLY A 99 0.87 3.94 -9.77
N ARG A 100 2.19 4.01 -9.72
CA ARG A 100 3.09 2.86 -9.65
C ARG A 100 4.14 3.08 -8.57
N SER A 101 4.61 2.01 -7.96
CA SER A 101 5.80 2.07 -7.11
C SER A 101 7.06 1.96 -7.97
N ALA A 102 8.22 2.33 -7.40
CA ALA A 102 9.52 2.18 -8.07
C ALA A 102 9.94 0.71 -8.28
N THR A 103 9.28 -0.23 -7.61
CA THR A 103 9.47 -1.67 -7.79
C THR A 103 8.44 -2.30 -8.73
N ASP A 104 7.76 -1.47 -9.54
CA ASP A 104 6.71 -1.87 -10.50
C ASP A 104 5.45 -2.46 -9.86
N GLY A 105 5.25 -2.21 -8.56
CA GLY A 105 3.97 -2.38 -7.90
C GLY A 105 2.93 -1.39 -8.40
N VAL A 106 1.65 -1.71 -8.18
CA VAL A 106 0.53 -0.87 -8.62
C VAL A 106 -0.10 -0.19 -7.42
N LEU A 107 -0.36 1.11 -7.56
CA LEU A 107 -1.08 1.91 -6.58
C LEU A 107 -2.50 2.13 -7.11
N LEU A 108 -3.49 1.67 -6.36
CA LEU A 108 -4.90 1.72 -6.71
C LEU A 108 -5.69 2.51 -5.68
N TRP A 109 -6.85 3.01 -6.09
CA TRP A 109 -7.86 3.52 -5.18
C TRP A 109 -8.80 2.41 -4.77
N ASP A 110 -9.11 2.33 -3.47
CA ASP A 110 -10.33 1.70 -3.00
C ASP A 110 -11.50 2.65 -3.30
N THR A 111 -12.46 2.17 -4.09
CA THR A 111 -13.60 2.96 -4.59
C THR A 111 -14.91 2.62 -3.88
N THR A 112 -14.85 1.99 -2.71
CA THR A 112 -16.04 1.61 -1.93
C THR A 112 -16.84 2.79 -1.41
N ALA A 113 -16.18 3.92 -1.15
CA ALA A 113 -16.86 5.15 -0.74
C ALA A 113 -17.52 5.85 -1.93
N ASP A 114 -18.74 6.35 -1.71
CA ASP A 114 -19.51 7.07 -2.74
C ASP A 114 -18.84 8.39 -3.14
N ASP A 115 -18.20 9.08 -2.18
CA ASP A 115 -17.45 10.30 -2.44
C ASP A 115 -16.00 9.97 -2.80
N THR A 116 -15.55 10.43 -3.97
CA THR A 116 -14.16 10.33 -4.42
C THR A 116 -13.16 10.95 -3.44
N ALA A 117 -13.57 11.92 -2.62
CA ALA A 117 -12.71 12.52 -1.60
C ALA A 117 -12.34 11.53 -0.46
N ASP A 118 -13.14 10.49 -0.28
CA ASP A 118 -12.97 9.47 0.75
C ASP A 118 -12.29 8.20 0.21
N TRP A 119 -11.89 8.18 -1.06
CA TRP A 119 -11.16 7.05 -1.65
C TRP A 119 -9.78 6.91 -1.03
N THR A 120 -9.44 5.67 -0.65
CA THR A 120 -8.19 5.33 0.02
C THR A 120 -7.24 4.58 -0.91
N THR A 121 -6.03 4.27 -0.45
CA THR A 121 -4.98 3.70 -1.30
C THR A 121 -4.85 2.20 -1.06
N VAL A 122 -4.94 1.42 -2.13
CA VAL A 122 -4.51 0.03 -2.15
C VAL A 122 -3.16 -0.07 -2.85
N VAL A 123 -2.23 -0.85 -2.30
CA VAL A 123 -0.92 -1.10 -2.90
C VAL A 123 -0.75 -2.58 -3.18
N THR A 124 -0.19 -2.94 -4.34
CA THR A 124 0.25 -4.30 -4.62
C THR A 124 1.67 -4.35 -5.17
N ASP A 125 2.38 -5.45 -4.93
CA ASP A 125 3.71 -5.73 -5.49
C ASP A 125 3.64 -6.08 -6.99
N ASP A 126 4.81 -6.31 -7.59
CA ASP A 126 4.96 -6.53 -9.03
C ASP A 126 4.40 -7.88 -9.51
N ASP A 127 4.43 -8.89 -8.64
CA ASP A 127 3.91 -10.25 -8.85
C ASP A 127 2.47 -10.47 -8.33
N PHE A 128 1.90 -9.44 -7.70
CA PHE A 128 0.53 -9.36 -7.21
C PHE A 128 0.19 -10.36 -6.10
N GLN A 129 1.18 -10.74 -5.31
CA GLN A 129 1.01 -11.62 -4.15
C GLN A 129 0.65 -10.88 -2.89
N LEU A 130 1.08 -9.63 -2.77
CA LEU A 130 0.85 -8.82 -1.60
C LEU A 130 -0.06 -7.64 -1.96
N TRP A 131 -1.10 -7.44 -1.16
CA TRP A 131 -2.06 -6.36 -1.30
C TRP A 131 -2.26 -5.67 0.04
N LEU A 132 -2.14 -4.35 0.08
CA LEU A 132 -2.28 -3.53 1.27
C LEU A 132 -3.45 -2.58 1.08
N ASP A 133 -4.43 -2.62 1.97
CA ASP A 133 -5.46 -1.60 2.06
C ASP A 133 -5.03 -0.55 3.10
N LEU A 134 -4.77 0.68 2.64
CA LEU A 134 -4.24 1.76 3.46
C LEU A 134 -5.26 2.89 3.51
N PRO A 135 -5.58 3.45 4.68
CA PRO A 135 -6.61 4.50 4.84
C PRO A 135 -6.10 5.88 4.41
N PHE A 136 -5.28 5.95 3.37
CA PHE A 136 -4.61 7.15 2.92
C PHE A 136 -5.19 7.61 1.59
N SER A 137 -5.51 8.90 1.50
CA SER A 137 -5.67 9.54 0.20
C SER A 137 -4.34 9.55 -0.55
N THR A 138 -4.37 9.76 -1.87
CA THR A 138 -3.14 9.80 -2.68
C THR A 138 -2.12 10.80 -2.15
N PRO A 139 -2.47 12.06 -1.80
CA PRO A 139 -1.49 12.98 -1.27
C PRO A 139 -0.97 12.60 0.12
N GLU A 140 -1.78 11.97 0.97
CA GLU A 140 -1.26 11.46 2.23
C GLU A 140 -0.21 10.37 1.99
N PHE A 141 -0.50 9.45 1.08
CA PHE A 141 0.43 8.39 0.72
C PHE A 141 1.76 8.94 0.19
N VAL A 142 1.70 9.88 -0.77
CA VAL A 142 2.90 10.55 -1.32
C VAL A 142 3.65 11.32 -0.23
N GLY A 143 2.93 12.03 0.63
CA GLY A 143 3.50 12.79 1.74
C GLY A 143 4.25 11.91 2.73
N ARG A 144 3.70 10.75 3.09
CA ARG A 144 4.37 9.76 3.93
C ARG A 144 5.61 9.17 3.26
N ALA A 145 5.53 8.88 1.96
CA ALA A 145 6.69 8.42 1.19
C ALA A 145 7.82 9.47 1.17
N LEU A 146 7.49 10.76 1.09
CA LEU A 146 8.47 11.85 1.16
C LEU A 146 9.10 11.98 2.54
N LEU A 147 8.33 11.88 3.62
CA LEU A 147 8.84 12.03 4.98
C LEU A 147 9.77 10.89 5.39
N GLU A 148 9.44 9.66 5.03
CA GLU A 148 10.22 8.46 5.39
C GLU A 148 11.24 8.07 4.31
N ARG A 149 11.54 8.96 3.36
CA ARG A 149 12.48 8.66 2.28
C ARG A 149 13.88 8.36 2.85
N PRO A 150 14.58 7.33 2.33
CA PRO A 150 15.98 7.06 2.66
C PRO A 150 16.89 8.29 2.47
N GLU A 151 17.88 8.43 3.35
CA GLU A 151 18.88 9.49 3.24
C GLU A 151 19.63 9.40 1.90
N GLY A 152 19.86 10.56 1.27
CA GLY A 152 20.52 10.64 -0.03
C GLY A 152 19.60 10.45 -1.24
N LEU A 153 18.35 10.02 -1.04
CA LEU A 153 17.36 10.01 -2.12
C LEU A 153 16.74 11.40 -2.33
N PRO A 154 16.69 11.88 -3.59
CA PRO A 154 16.00 13.12 -3.91
C PRO A 154 14.51 13.01 -3.60
N ALA A 155 13.91 14.13 -3.18
CA ALA A 155 12.47 14.19 -2.94
C ALA A 155 11.66 14.05 -4.24
N PHE A 156 12.23 14.48 -5.36
CA PHE A 156 11.64 14.38 -6.68
C PHE A 156 12.73 14.26 -7.76
N GLU A 157 12.48 13.43 -8.77
CA GLU A 157 13.29 13.26 -9.97
C GLU A 157 12.38 13.32 -11.19
N THR A 158 12.79 14.00 -12.25
CA THR A 158 12.12 13.87 -13.56
C THR A 158 12.27 12.44 -14.09
N ILE A 159 11.43 12.06 -15.06
CA ILE A 159 11.54 10.73 -15.71
C ILE A 159 12.93 10.56 -16.32
N GLU A 160 13.46 11.59 -16.97
CA GLU A 160 14.79 11.55 -17.59
C GLU A 160 15.92 11.37 -16.56
N GLU A 161 15.86 12.09 -15.44
CA GLU A 161 16.83 11.94 -14.34
C GLU A 161 16.75 10.55 -13.71
N TYR A 162 15.52 10.08 -13.47
CA TYR A 162 15.27 8.75 -12.93
C TYR A 162 15.83 7.68 -13.88
N GLU A 163 15.52 7.72 -15.17
CA GLU A 163 16.04 6.76 -16.15
C GLU A 163 17.57 6.83 -16.30
N ALA A 164 18.16 8.04 -16.25
CA ALA A 164 19.60 8.24 -16.34
C ALA A 164 20.36 7.75 -15.09
N GLY A 165 19.72 7.77 -13.92
CA GLY A 165 20.32 7.43 -12.64
C GLY A 165 20.04 6.02 -12.11
N SER A 166 18.88 5.43 -12.42
CA SER A 166 18.28 4.42 -11.53
C SER A 166 18.04 3.03 -12.12
N PHE A 167 17.73 2.86 -13.40
CA PHE A 167 17.19 1.55 -13.84
C PHE A 167 18.17 0.38 -13.66
N TRP A 168 19.47 0.63 -13.78
CA TRP A 168 20.48 -0.42 -13.60
C TRP A 168 21.01 -0.56 -12.17
N LYS A 169 21.03 0.51 -11.36
CA LYS A 169 21.51 0.48 -9.98
C LYS A 169 20.47 -0.08 -9.00
N VAL A 170 19.20 0.29 -9.18
CA VAL A 170 18.08 -0.30 -8.42
C VAL A 170 17.94 -1.76 -8.79
N ALA A 171 18.05 -2.13 -10.07
CA ALA A 171 18.07 -3.54 -10.49
C ALA A 171 19.27 -4.34 -9.93
N ASP A 172 20.43 -3.72 -9.70
CA ASP A 172 21.60 -4.38 -9.09
C ASP A 172 21.44 -4.58 -7.56
N ASP A 173 20.92 -3.59 -6.83
CA ASP A 173 20.54 -3.73 -5.41
C ASP A 173 19.35 -4.70 -5.24
N MET A 174 18.42 -4.72 -6.19
CA MET A 174 17.34 -5.70 -6.26
C MET A 174 17.87 -7.09 -6.60
N ARG A 175 18.91 -7.23 -7.44
CA ARG A 175 19.56 -8.54 -7.68
C ARG A 175 20.23 -9.04 -6.41
N ALA A 176 20.86 -8.17 -5.62
CA ALA A 176 21.41 -8.52 -4.32
C ALA A 176 20.31 -8.92 -3.33
N THR A 177 19.22 -8.17 -3.27
CA THR A 177 18.06 -8.45 -2.40
C THR A 177 17.34 -9.73 -2.82
N ALA A 178 17.14 -9.96 -4.12
CA ALA A 178 16.58 -11.19 -4.67
C ALA A 178 17.51 -12.39 -4.43
N THR A 179 18.83 -12.20 -4.45
CA THR A 179 19.81 -13.26 -4.12
C THR A 179 19.76 -13.62 -2.63
N VAL A 180 19.59 -12.64 -1.74
CA VAL A 180 19.36 -12.87 -0.31
C VAL A 180 18.03 -13.62 -0.13
N LEU A 181 16.94 -13.16 -0.75
CA LEU A 181 15.61 -13.77 -0.68
C LEU A 181 15.50 -15.16 -1.31
N SER A 182 16.35 -15.47 -2.28
CA SER A 182 16.42 -16.81 -2.90
C SER A 182 17.20 -17.81 -2.05
N ASN A 183 17.73 -17.40 -0.88
CA ASN A 183 18.38 -18.30 0.04
C ASN A 183 17.33 -19.21 0.71
N PRO A 184 17.36 -20.53 0.46
CA PRO A 184 16.38 -21.49 1.01
C PRO A 184 16.42 -21.61 2.54
N ASP A 185 17.39 -20.98 3.20
CA ASP A 185 17.56 -21.00 4.66
C ASP A 185 16.87 -19.82 5.39
N ILE A 186 16.24 -18.88 4.67
CA ILE A 186 15.51 -17.75 5.28
C ILE A 186 14.16 -18.23 5.82
N GLY A 187 13.82 -17.88 7.07
CA GLY A 187 12.54 -18.24 7.67
C GLY A 187 11.35 -17.53 6.99
N ALA A 188 10.16 -18.12 7.03
CA ALA A 188 8.96 -17.58 6.37
C ALA A 188 8.61 -16.13 6.79
N VAL A 189 8.87 -15.76 8.05
CA VAL A 189 8.66 -14.39 8.57
C VAL A 189 9.65 -13.40 7.96
N GLU A 190 10.93 -13.79 7.85
CA GLU A 190 11.98 -12.94 7.30
C GLU A 190 11.80 -12.72 5.80
N GLU A 191 11.41 -13.76 5.05
CA GLU A 191 11.05 -13.66 3.63
C GLU A 191 9.89 -12.70 3.44
N LEU A 192 8.83 -12.85 4.24
CA LEU A 192 7.66 -11.99 4.17
C LEU A 192 8.02 -10.53 4.46
N VAL A 193 8.76 -10.27 5.54
CA VAL A 193 9.25 -8.93 5.89
C VAL A 193 10.09 -8.33 4.77
N ALA A 194 10.98 -9.10 4.16
CA ALA A 194 11.79 -8.60 3.06
C ALA A 194 10.96 -8.31 1.80
N ARG A 195 9.95 -9.13 1.46
CA ARG A 195 8.98 -8.81 0.40
C ARG A 195 8.20 -7.53 0.70
N ILE A 196 7.71 -7.35 1.92
CA ILE A 196 6.99 -6.13 2.34
C ILE A 196 7.89 -4.90 2.17
N ARG A 197 9.16 -5.01 2.58
CA ARG A 197 10.14 -3.94 2.40
C ARG A 197 10.38 -3.60 0.93
N ASN A 198 10.29 -4.59 0.04
CA ASN A 198 10.46 -4.42 -1.41
C ASN A 198 9.26 -3.79 -2.12
N ILE A 199 8.10 -3.66 -1.48
CA ILE A 199 6.99 -2.86 -2.05
C ILE A 199 7.41 -1.39 -2.21
N GLY A 200 8.50 -0.99 -1.54
CA GLY A 200 9.26 0.20 -1.89
C GLY A 200 8.58 1.50 -1.48
N VAL A 201 7.65 1.45 -0.53
CA VAL A 201 6.94 2.64 -0.03
C VAL A 201 7.31 2.86 1.44
N PRO A 202 8.27 3.75 1.74
CA PRO A 202 8.75 3.95 3.11
C PRO A 202 7.65 4.34 4.12
N GLY A 203 6.62 5.06 3.68
CA GLY A 203 5.51 5.52 4.52
C GLY A 203 4.66 4.40 5.14
N ILE A 204 4.67 3.19 4.57
CA ILE A 204 3.87 2.05 5.05
C ILE A 204 4.40 1.53 6.39
N ARG A 205 5.72 1.47 6.55
CA ARG A 205 6.36 0.99 7.78
C ARG A 205 6.05 1.88 8.97
N GLN A 206 6.11 3.21 8.77
CA GLN A 206 5.77 4.15 9.83
C GLN A 206 4.33 3.91 10.30
N TYR A 207 3.39 3.78 9.37
CA TYR A 207 2.00 3.50 9.70
C TYR A 207 1.80 2.16 10.42
N ALA A 208 2.46 1.10 9.95
CA ALA A 208 2.42 -0.20 10.59
C ALA A 208 2.89 -0.15 12.05
N ARG A 209 3.97 0.59 12.33
CA ARG A 209 4.46 0.87 13.69
C ARG A 209 3.46 1.66 14.52
N GLU A 210 2.86 2.71 13.95
CA GLU A 210 1.80 3.50 14.61
C GLU A 210 0.62 2.61 15.04
N LEU A 211 0.22 1.63 14.21
CA LEU A 211 -0.83 0.67 14.55
C LEU A 211 -0.42 -0.27 15.69
N VAL A 212 0.82 -0.78 15.67
CA VAL A 212 1.35 -1.64 16.74
C VAL A 212 1.46 -0.88 18.06
N ASP A 213 1.97 0.35 18.05
CA ASP A 213 2.08 1.20 19.23
C ASP A 213 0.69 1.52 19.80
N LYS A 214 -0.26 1.89 18.93
CA LYS A 214 -1.66 2.13 19.33
C LYS A 214 -2.33 0.87 19.88
N ALA A 215 -2.08 -0.29 19.29
CA ALA A 215 -2.58 -1.55 19.82
C ALA A 215 -1.99 -1.86 21.20
N ALA A 216 -0.70 -1.63 21.41
CA ALA A 216 -0.06 -1.78 22.72
C ALA A 216 -0.67 -0.82 23.76
N GLU A 217 -0.95 0.43 23.40
CA GLU A 217 -1.61 1.40 24.28
C GLU A 217 -3.07 1.04 24.62
N ASN A 218 -3.80 0.47 23.66
CA ASN A 218 -5.20 0.06 23.82
C ASN A 218 -5.35 -1.27 24.56
N THR A 219 -4.34 -2.14 24.53
CA THR A 219 -4.30 -3.43 25.22
C THR A 219 -3.98 -3.27 26.72
N LYS A 220 -4.66 -2.34 27.40
CA LYS A 220 -4.65 -2.20 28.87
C LYS A 220 -5.43 -3.31 29.59
N LYS A 221 -5.85 -4.36 28.87
CA LYS A 221 -6.24 -5.64 29.46
C LYS A 221 -4.95 -6.47 29.68
N PRO A 222 -4.56 -6.78 30.93
CA PRO A 222 -3.26 -7.35 31.25
C PRO A 222 -2.98 -8.77 30.72
N ASP A 223 -3.97 -9.43 30.11
CA ASP A 223 -3.91 -10.86 29.79
C ASP A 223 -3.74 -11.17 28.29
N LEU A 224 -3.69 -10.16 27.40
CA LEU A 224 -3.54 -10.39 25.96
C LEU A 224 -2.10 -10.10 25.52
N VAL A 225 -1.38 -11.16 25.13
CA VAL A 225 -0.01 -11.09 24.60
C VAL A 225 0.00 -11.51 23.13
N PHE A 226 0.38 -10.59 22.24
CA PHE A 226 0.58 -10.90 20.82
C PHE A 226 1.91 -11.65 20.63
N PRO A 227 1.97 -12.70 19.80
CA PRO A 227 3.23 -13.40 19.50
C PRO A 227 4.27 -12.50 18.82
N GLU A 228 5.55 -12.69 19.13
CA GLU A 228 6.62 -11.82 18.61
C GLU A 228 6.77 -11.92 17.08
N ASP A 229 6.57 -13.11 16.50
CA ASP A 229 6.59 -13.29 15.04
C ASP A 229 5.47 -12.48 14.36
N TYR A 230 4.29 -12.42 14.98
CA TYR A 230 3.20 -11.57 14.50
C TYR A 230 3.57 -10.10 14.55
N LEU A 231 4.04 -9.63 15.71
CA LEU A 231 4.42 -8.24 15.89
C LEU A 231 5.56 -7.85 14.95
N THR A 232 6.49 -8.76 14.66
CA THR A 232 7.56 -8.56 13.69
C THR A 232 7.01 -8.30 12.29
N VAL A 233 6.04 -9.10 11.84
CA VAL A 233 5.36 -8.86 10.56
C VAL A 233 4.54 -7.56 10.61
N MET A 234 3.73 -7.36 11.66
CA MET A 234 2.80 -6.23 11.76
C MET A 234 3.47 -4.86 11.96
N ARG A 235 4.74 -4.82 12.37
CA ARG A 235 5.56 -3.58 12.38
C ARG A 235 6.02 -3.16 10.98
N GLU A 236 5.90 -4.04 10.00
CA GLU A 236 6.26 -3.78 8.60
C GLU A 236 5.00 -3.76 7.71
N PHE A 237 3.99 -4.55 8.08
CA PHE A 237 2.77 -4.80 7.31
C PHE A 237 1.52 -4.41 8.12
N PRO A 238 0.81 -3.34 7.75
CA PRO A 238 -0.31 -2.84 8.55
C PRO A 238 -1.58 -3.70 8.47
N GLY A 239 -1.62 -4.76 7.65
CA GLY A 239 -2.82 -5.54 7.33
C GLY A 239 -3.06 -5.58 5.82
N GLY A 240 -3.88 -6.52 5.33
CA GLY A 240 -4.14 -6.68 3.90
C GLY A 240 -4.28 -8.14 3.47
N VAL A 241 -3.81 -8.49 2.27
CA VAL A 241 -3.79 -9.86 1.74
C VAL A 241 -2.36 -10.27 1.37
N ILE A 242 -1.97 -11.47 1.79
CA ILE A 242 -0.66 -12.08 1.51
C ILE A 242 -0.92 -13.47 0.93
N ALA A 243 -0.55 -13.68 -0.35
CA ALA A 243 -0.75 -14.95 -1.05
C ALA A 243 -2.18 -15.51 -0.87
N GLY A 244 -3.19 -14.64 -0.96
CA GLY A 244 -4.60 -14.97 -0.79
C GLY A 244 -5.11 -15.06 0.65
N MET A 245 -4.24 -15.08 1.66
CA MET A 245 -4.63 -14.99 3.06
C MET A 245 -4.88 -13.53 3.45
N ARG A 246 -6.09 -13.20 3.91
CA ARG A 246 -6.37 -11.91 4.53
C ARG A 246 -5.74 -11.88 5.92
N VAL A 247 -4.88 -10.91 6.17
CA VAL A 247 -4.24 -10.66 7.46
C VAL A 247 -4.84 -9.40 8.05
N PHE A 248 -5.41 -9.51 9.24
CA PHE A 248 -6.06 -8.39 9.92
C PHE A 248 -5.02 -7.47 10.58
N PRO A 249 -5.29 -6.15 10.60
CA PRO A 249 -4.48 -5.22 11.36
C PRO A 249 -4.47 -5.61 12.85
N VAL A 250 -3.36 -5.34 13.54
CA VAL A 250 -3.17 -5.67 14.96
C VAL A 250 -4.26 -5.06 15.86
N THR A 251 -4.84 -3.94 15.44
CA THR A 251 -5.95 -3.28 16.13
C THR A 251 -7.27 -4.04 16.05
N GLU A 252 -7.46 -4.88 15.04
CA GLU A 252 -8.68 -5.68 14.81
C GLU A 252 -8.54 -7.13 15.25
N ALA A 253 -7.32 -7.68 15.22
CA ALA A 253 -7.06 -9.10 15.52
C ALA A 253 -7.61 -9.58 16.88
N ALA A 254 -7.75 -8.68 17.86
CA ALA A 254 -8.25 -8.98 19.20
C ALA A 254 -9.79 -9.05 19.34
N TRP A 255 -10.57 -8.76 18.29
CA TRP A 255 -12.01 -8.48 18.43
C TRP A 255 -12.93 -9.44 17.67
N LEU A 256 -12.38 -10.42 16.95
CA LEU A 256 -13.11 -11.13 15.90
C LEU A 256 -13.78 -12.44 16.34
N THR A 257 -13.53 -12.94 17.56
CA THR A 257 -14.23 -14.13 18.07
C THR A 257 -14.87 -13.90 19.43
N GLU A 258 -16.01 -14.56 19.67
CA GLU A 258 -16.71 -14.58 20.97
C GLU A 258 -15.92 -15.36 22.05
N ASP A 259 -14.83 -16.04 21.65
CA ASP A 259 -13.97 -16.82 22.51
C ASP A 259 -12.73 -16.00 22.93
N PRO A 260 -12.59 -15.61 24.21
CA PRO A 260 -11.45 -14.84 24.69
C PRO A 260 -10.11 -15.57 24.59
N VAL A 261 -10.11 -16.86 24.21
CA VAL A 261 -8.92 -17.71 24.08
C VAL A 261 -8.40 -17.77 22.63
N PHE A 262 -9.14 -17.30 21.61
CA PHE A 262 -8.69 -17.37 20.22
C PHE A 262 -8.47 -15.98 19.59
N LEU A 263 -7.19 -15.62 19.44
CA LEU A 263 -6.75 -14.40 18.78
C LEU A 263 -6.69 -14.62 17.27
N GLN A 264 -7.77 -14.30 16.56
CA GLN A 264 -7.84 -14.38 15.11
C GLN A 264 -7.02 -13.26 14.46
N TRP A 265 -5.95 -13.60 13.76
CA TRP A 265 -5.11 -12.63 13.05
C TRP A 265 -5.29 -12.68 11.53
N GLY A 266 -5.98 -13.68 10.99
CA GLY A 266 -6.22 -13.78 9.56
C GLY A 266 -7.39 -14.67 9.17
N GLU A 267 -7.65 -14.72 7.86
CA GLU A 267 -8.69 -15.51 7.23
C GLU A 267 -8.25 -15.99 5.85
N LEU A 268 -8.57 -17.24 5.51
CA LEU A 268 -8.45 -17.79 4.15
C LEU A 268 -9.73 -18.56 3.83
N GLU A 269 -10.45 -18.12 2.79
CA GLU A 269 -11.69 -18.76 2.32
C GLU A 269 -12.75 -18.98 3.42
N GLY A 270 -12.99 -17.97 4.28
CA GLY A 270 -13.94 -18.09 5.38
C GLY A 270 -13.43 -18.89 6.60
N LYS A 271 -12.19 -19.40 6.56
CA LYS A 271 -11.57 -20.08 7.69
C LYS A 271 -10.69 -19.11 8.46
N ALA A 272 -10.97 -18.94 9.74
CA ALA A 272 -10.20 -18.11 10.65
C ALA A 272 -8.83 -18.74 10.97
N PHE A 273 -7.78 -17.93 10.92
CA PHE A 273 -6.43 -18.26 11.39
C PHE A 273 -6.14 -17.42 12.62
N GLY A 274 -5.65 -18.07 13.67
CA GLY A 274 -5.49 -17.43 14.95
C GLY A 274 -4.55 -18.21 15.86
N TRP A 275 -4.15 -17.57 16.95
CA TRP A 275 -3.44 -18.23 18.03
C TRP A 275 -4.38 -18.48 19.20
N LEU A 276 -4.12 -19.59 19.91
CA LEU A 276 -4.72 -19.81 21.21
C LEU A 276 -3.94 -18.97 22.22
N ALA A 277 -4.60 -17.97 22.80
CA ALA A 277 -4.10 -17.21 23.93
C ALA A 277 -4.12 -18.13 25.16
N LEU A 278 -2.99 -18.78 25.44
CA LEU A 278 -2.83 -19.55 26.67
C LEU A 278 -2.87 -18.58 27.86
N THR A 279 -3.77 -18.80 28.81
CA THR A 279 -3.80 -18.04 30.07
C THR A 279 -2.65 -18.40 31.02
N SER A 280 -1.71 -19.28 30.64
CA SER A 280 -0.54 -19.67 31.45
C SER A 280 0.55 -20.32 30.58
N ASP A 281 1.81 -20.19 30.99
CA ASP A 281 3.02 -20.78 30.38
C ASP A 281 2.82 -22.27 30.06
N PRO A 282 3.13 -22.77 28.84
CA PRO A 282 3.01 -24.19 28.50
C PRO A 282 3.99 -25.12 29.26
N GLN A 283 4.72 -24.62 30.27
CA GLN A 283 5.55 -25.40 31.18
C GLN A 283 4.92 -25.74 32.55
N GLU A 284 3.61 -25.51 32.75
CA GLU A 284 2.85 -26.14 33.87
C GLU A 284 1.82 -27.18 33.40
#